data_AF-A0A534PY01-F1
#
_entry.id   AF-A0A534PY01-F1
#
_cell.length_a   1.000
_cell.length_b   1.000
_cell.length_c   1.000
_cell.angle_alpha   90.00
_cell.angle_beta   90.00
_cell.angle_gamma   90.00
#
_symmetry.space_group_name_H-M   'P 1'
#
loop_
_entity.id
_entity.type
_entity.pdbx_description
1 polymer ?
#
loop_
_entity_poly.entity_id
_entity_poly.type
_entity_poly.pdbx_seq_one_letter_code
_entity_poly.pdbx_strand_id
1 'polypeptide(L)'
;MLLALLLALSHVESAEVVIVAGSADHMEHVMQRAGVKFALITPDQLPSTPLRWQQILMVNCTGQMSPEARERVRRFVNAGGMLYTTDHAVHYLLEAIFPGKVRFNQKSSAEQIFPMQVKGDRGLVAKINDHGEPRWQLAGGGMLFDVLDPSVEILMRSREVAARYQTSGVLGVRFRHGDGQVVHVTGHFFTQPGQTREVAAAGRAFEQLSENVVREKQVDMPRVERLYSAEALKPAPMLAEPKDAAAPVTAPSGGTVSTATAKKVRVLRSEGGYVEIRDDQGNQGWVPAQSLQQ
;
A
#
# COMPACT_ATOMS: atom_id res chain seq x y z
N MET A 1 10.80 6.30 -28.88
CA MET A 1 10.62 5.45 -27.68
C MET A 1 11.19 6.07 -26.41
N LEU A 2 12.46 6.54 -26.40
CA LEU A 2 13.10 7.12 -25.20
C LEU A 2 12.31 8.30 -24.58
N LEU A 3 11.80 9.22 -25.41
CA LEU A 3 11.08 10.41 -24.96
C LEU A 3 9.72 10.08 -24.30
N ALA A 4 9.00 9.08 -24.82
CA ALA A 4 7.73 8.63 -24.25
C ALA A 4 7.91 7.91 -22.91
N LEU A 5 8.99 7.14 -22.76
CA LEU A 5 9.35 6.48 -21.51
C LEU A 5 9.76 7.53 -20.45
N LEU A 6 10.55 8.53 -20.81
CA LEU A 6 10.93 9.64 -19.93
C LEU A 6 9.71 10.46 -19.45
N LEU A 7 8.78 10.76 -20.36
CA LEU A 7 7.52 11.45 -20.01
C LEU A 7 6.65 10.60 -19.06
N ALA A 8 6.55 9.29 -19.30
CA ALA A 8 5.80 8.37 -18.45
C ALA A 8 6.40 8.26 -17.03
N LEU A 9 7.74 8.19 -16.89
CA LEU A 9 8.40 8.19 -15.58
C LEU A 9 8.25 9.53 -14.84
N SER A 10 8.35 10.67 -15.53
CA SER A 10 8.18 11.99 -14.91
C SER A 10 6.78 12.20 -14.34
N HIS A 11 5.76 11.60 -14.98
CA HIS A 11 4.38 11.68 -14.51
C HIS A 11 4.20 10.93 -13.19
N VAL A 12 4.82 9.76 -13.04
CA VAL A 12 4.79 8.97 -11.79
C VAL A 12 5.43 9.72 -10.64
N GLU A 13 6.61 10.32 -10.82
CA GLU A 13 7.31 10.99 -9.73
C GLU A 13 6.51 12.17 -9.15
N SER A 14 5.79 12.88 -10.02
CA SER A 14 4.96 14.04 -9.64
C SER A 14 3.58 13.68 -9.09
N ALA A 15 3.14 12.42 -9.25
CA ALA A 15 1.81 12.00 -8.83
C ALA A 15 1.72 11.80 -7.31
N GLU A 16 0.56 12.12 -6.73
CA GLU A 16 0.26 11.84 -5.32
C GLU A 16 -0.15 10.36 -5.14
N VAL A 17 -0.86 9.84 -6.14
CA VAL A 17 -1.35 8.47 -6.19
C VAL A 17 -0.77 7.75 -7.40
N VAL A 18 -0.31 6.53 -7.23
CA VAL A 18 0.01 5.62 -8.33
C VAL A 18 -1.00 4.49 -8.29
N ILE A 19 -1.68 4.25 -9.40
CA ILE A 19 -2.72 3.23 -9.52
C ILE A 19 -2.16 2.13 -10.41
N VAL A 20 -2.16 0.91 -9.89
CA VAL A 20 -1.85 -0.31 -10.64
C VAL A 20 -3.15 -0.81 -11.24
N ALA A 21 -3.21 -0.82 -12.57
CA ALA A 21 -4.35 -1.28 -13.32
C ALA A 21 -4.69 -2.74 -12.97
N GLY A 22 -5.98 -3.02 -12.98
CA GLY A 22 -6.56 -4.32 -12.69
C GLY A 22 -7.61 -4.67 -13.74
N SER A 23 -8.29 -5.80 -13.55
CA SER A 23 -9.33 -6.30 -14.46
C SER A 23 -10.75 -5.89 -14.08
N ALA A 24 -10.98 -5.40 -12.86
CA ALA A 24 -12.33 -5.14 -12.35
C ALA A 24 -12.52 -3.75 -11.74
N ASP A 25 -11.63 -3.32 -10.83
CA ASP A 25 -11.75 -2.01 -10.20
C ASP A 25 -11.26 -0.87 -11.09
N HIS A 26 -11.88 0.30 -10.90
CA HIS A 26 -11.53 1.54 -11.57
C HIS A 26 -11.35 2.70 -10.57
N MET A 27 -10.42 2.55 -9.61
CA MET A 27 -10.13 3.59 -8.62
C MET A 27 -9.66 4.92 -9.25
N GLU A 28 -9.12 4.87 -10.47
CA GLU A 28 -8.75 6.04 -11.27
C GLU A 28 -9.93 6.98 -11.53
N HIS A 29 -11.14 6.46 -11.71
CA HIS A 29 -12.33 7.31 -11.88
C HIS A 29 -12.69 8.04 -10.59
N VAL A 30 -12.46 7.43 -9.44
CA VAL A 30 -12.67 8.07 -8.13
C VAL A 30 -11.66 9.19 -7.94
N MET A 31 -10.37 8.91 -8.19
CA MET A 31 -9.31 9.92 -8.07
C MET A 31 -9.50 11.08 -9.06
N GLN A 32 -9.96 10.79 -10.28
CA GLN A 32 -10.30 11.82 -11.28
C GLN A 32 -11.41 12.75 -10.78
N ARG A 33 -12.51 12.20 -10.23
CA ARG A 33 -13.60 13.03 -9.66
C ARG A 33 -13.16 13.82 -8.44
N ALA A 34 -12.28 13.25 -7.62
CA ALA A 34 -11.72 13.91 -6.45
C ALA A 34 -10.66 14.99 -6.80
N GLY A 35 -10.27 15.11 -8.08
CA GLY A 35 -9.24 16.06 -8.52
C GLY A 35 -7.83 15.71 -8.04
N VAL A 36 -7.59 14.45 -7.63
CA VAL A 36 -6.31 13.98 -7.12
C VAL A 36 -5.40 13.62 -8.30
N LYS A 37 -4.16 14.12 -8.30
CA LYS A 37 -3.18 13.77 -9.34
C LYS A 37 -2.73 12.33 -9.19
N PHE A 38 -2.99 11.52 -10.20
CA PHE A 38 -2.58 10.12 -10.22
C PHE A 38 -1.82 9.74 -11.49
N ALA A 39 -1.00 8.70 -11.39
CA ALA A 39 -0.42 7.99 -12.53
C ALA A 39 -1.01 6.57 -12.59
N LEU A 40 -1.39 6.12 -13.78
CA LEU A 40 -1.87 4.76 -14.02
C LEU A 40 -0.76 3.93 -14.66
N ILE A 41 -0.47 2.76 -14.09
CA ILE A 41 0.58 1.84 -14.55
C ILE A 41 0.07 0.40 -14.59
N THR A 42 0.74 -0.47 -15.33
CA THR A 42 0.46 -1.92 -15.35
C THR A 42 1.30 -2.65 -14.30
N PRO A 43 0.90 -3.87 -13.88
CA PRO A 43 1.72 -4.71 -13.00
C PRO A 43 3.17 -4.92 -13.49
N ASP A 44 3.39 -5.03 -14.81
CA ASP A 44 4.71 -5.27 -15.40
C ASP A 44 5.63 -4.04 -15.35
N GLN A 45 5.06 -2.84 -15.26
CA GLN A 45 5.84 -1.60 -15.12
C GLN A 45 6.34 -1.42 -13.68
N LEU A 46 5.63 -2.02 -12.71
CA LEU A 46 5.86 -1.83 -11.29
C LEU A 46 7.32 -2.07 -10.85
N PRO A 47 8.01 -3.15 -11.24
CA PRO A 47 9.37 -3.44 -10.78
C PRO A 47 10.36 -2.29 -11.00
N SER A 48 10.19 -1.56 -12.11
CA SER A 48 11.06 -0.45 -12.53
C SER A 48 10.53 0.93 -12.15
N THR A 49 9.32 1.01 -11.57
CA THR A 49 8.67 2.27 -11.25
C THR A 49 9.34 2.94 -10.03
N PRO A 50 9.74 4.23 -10.11
CA PRO A 50 10.40 4.94 -9.02
C PRO A 50 9.39 5.46 -7.97
N LEU A 51 8.64 4.55 -7.34
CA LEU A 51 7.72 4.90 -6.25
C LEU A 51 8.46 5.55 -5.08
N ARG A 52 7.94 6.68 -4.61
CA ARG A 52 8.46 7.42 -3.44
C ARG A 52 7.54 7.21 -2.25
N TRP A 53 8.10 7.11 -1.05
CA TRP A 53 7.32 6.83 0.16
C TRP A 53 6.20 7.86 0.44
N GLN A 54 6.28 9.08 -0.11
CA GLN A 54 5.24 10.11 0.01
C GLN A 54 3.94 9.73 -0.70
N GLN A 55 3.99 8.78 -1.63
CA GLN A 55 2.86 8.44 -2.49
C GLN A 55 1.94 7.41 -1.84
N ILE A 56 0.79 7.24 -2.48
CA ILE A 56 -0.15 6.15 -2.24
C ILE A 56 -0.06 5.21 -3.45
N LEU A 57 0.10 3.92 -3.21
CA LEU A 57 -0.03 2.90 -4.24
C LEU A 57 -1.41 2.25 -4.10
N MET A 58 -2.26 2.43 -5.09
CA MET A 58 -3.57 1.76 -5.17
C MET A 58 -3.45 0.57 -6.12
N VAL A 59 -3.83 -0.63 -5.69
CA VAL A 59 -3.82 -1.83 -6.52
C VAL A 59 -5.26 -2.27 -6.77
N ASN A 60 -5.74 -2.05 -7.99
CA ASN A 60 -7.04 -2.54 -8.44
C ASN A 60 -7.01 -4.09 -8.51
N CYS A 61 -8.16 -4.74 -8.29
CA CYS A 61 -8.31 -6.19 -8.43
C CYS A 61 -7.87 -6.64 -9.84
N THR A 62 -7.07 -7.70 -10.03
CA THR A 62 -6.83 -8.84 -9.12
C THR A 62 -5.62 -8.76 -8.19
N GLY A 63 -4.69 -7.83 -8.43
CA GLY A 63 -3.41 -7.81 -7.71
C GLY A 63 -2.43 -8.93 -8.09
N GLN A 64 -2.69 -9.68 -9.16
CA GLN A 64 -1.72 -10.60 -9.74
C GLN A 64 -0.55 -9.82 -10.34
N MET A 65 0.67 -10.17 -9.96
CA MET A 65 1.90 -9.55 -10.47
C MET A 65 3.12 -10.45 -10.25
N SER A 66 4.22 -10.14 -10.93
CA SER A 66 5.47 -10.91 -10.83
C SER A 66 6.07 -10.87 -9.41
N PRO A 67 6.97 -11.79 -9.05
CA PRO A 67 7.72 -11.71 -7.78
C PRO A 67 8.45 -10.38 -7.58
N GLU A 68 9.05 -9.83 -8.63
CA GLU A 68 9.78 -8.56 -8.61
C GLU A 68 8.84 -7.37 -8.35
N ALA A 69 7.63 -7.41 -8.94
CA ALA A 69 6.60 -6.41 -8.68
C ALA A 69 6.12 -6.48 -7.22
N ARG A 70 5.84 -7.69 -6.71
CA ARG A 70 5.48 -7.90 -5.29
C ARG A 70 6.56 -7.35 -4.35
N GLU A 71 7.83 -7.65 -4.63
CA GLU A 71 8.94 -7.14 -3.84
C GLU A 71 9.06 -5.61 -3.92
N ARG A 72 8.79 -5.01 -5.08
CA ARG A 72 8.73 -3.55 -5.21
C ARG A 72 7.63 -2.93 -4.35
N VAL A 73 6.42 -3.52 -4.31
CA VAL A 73 5.33 -3.09 -3.41
C VAL A 73 5.78 -3.18 -1.96
N ARG A 74 6.36 -4.32 -1.57
CA ARG A 74 6.82 -4.55 -0.20
C ARG A 74 7.83 -3.50 0.24
N ARG A 75 8.84 -3.21 -0.59
CA ARG A 75 9.85 -2.15 -0.32
C ARG A 75 9.22 -0.77 -0.22
N PHE A 76 8.28 -0.43 -1.11
CA PHE A 76 7.56 0.84 -1.06
C PHE A 76 6.83 1.03 0.28
N VAL A 77 6.09 0.03 0.74
CA VAL A 77 5.41 0.09 2.05
C VAL A 77 6.43 0.16 3.18
N ASN A 78 7.48 -0.65 3.14
CA ASN A 78 8.53 -0.65 4.16
C ASN A 78 9.19 0.74 4.31
N ALA A 79 9.28 1.52 3.23
CA ALA A 79 9.84 2.87 3.20
C ALA A 79 8.90 3.97 3.71
N GLY A 80 7.63 3.68 4.03
CA GLY A 80 6.66 4.69 4.42
C GLY A 80 5.51 4.91 3.43
N GLY A 81 5.52 4.20 2.30
CA GLY A 81 4.42 4.21 1.34
C GLY A 81 3.11 3.73 1.96
N MET A 82 2.00 4.27 1.46
CA MET A 82 0.67 3.76 1.80
C MET A 82 0.16 2.88 0.67
N LEU A 83 -0.13 1.62 0.97
CA LEU A 83 -0.72 0.67 0.03
C LEU A 83 -2.22 0.56 0.28
N TYR A 84 -3.03 0.71 -0.75
CA TYR A 84 -4.46 0.47 -0.73
C TYR A 84 -4.81 -0.61 -1.77
N THR A 85 -5.39 -1.73 -1.33
CA THR A 85 -5.72 -2.84 -2.24
C THR A 85 -7.17 -3.29 -2.09
N THR A 86 -7.69 -3.88 -3.16
CA THR A 86 -9.05 -4.39 -3.22
C THR A 86 -9.10 -5.89 -3.50
N ASP A 87 -10.09 -6.53 -2.90
CA ASP A 87 -10.61 -7.84 -3.24
C ASP A 87 -9.55 -8.95 -3.40
N HIS A 88 -9.35 -9.50 -4.60
CA HIS A 88 -8.44 -10.64 -4.83
C HIS A 88 -6.98 -10.35 -4.46
N ALA A 89 -6.61 -9.07 -4.30
CA ALA A 89 -5.27 -8.69 -3.87
C ALA A 89 -4.90 -9.28 -2.50
N VAL A 90 -5.88 -9.66 -1.65
CA VAL A 90 -5.58 -10.38 -0.41
C VAL A 90 -4.79 -11.66 -0.66
N HIS A 91 -5.19 -12.42 -1.69
CA HIS A 91 -4.58 -13.70 -2.01
C HIS A 91 -3.33 -13.54 -2.87
N TYR A 92 -3.42 -12.77 -3.95
CA TYR A 92 -2.34 -12.70 -4.95
C TYR A 92 -1.18 -11.79 -4.54
N LEU A 93 -1.44 -10.82 -3.65
CA LEU A 93 -0.45 -9.86 -3.21
C LEU A 93 -0.17 -9.96 -1.70
N LEU A 94 -1.17 -9.69 -0.86
CA LEU A 94 -0.94 -9.46 0.58
C LEU A 94 -0.41 -10.69 1.31
N GLU A 95 -0.93 -11.89 1.06
CA GLU A 95 -0.43 -13.13 1.67
C GLU A 95 1.06 -13.35 1.39
N ALA A 96 1.51 -12.99 0.18
CA ALA A 96 2.90 -13.18 -0.24
C ALA A 96 3.86 -12.15 0.39
N ILE A 97 3.45 -10.88 0.50
CA ILE A 97 4.36 -9.80 0.93
C ILE A 97 4.21 -9.41 2.40
N PHE A 98 3.09 -9.77 3.04
CA PHE A 98 2.80 -9.54 4.46
C PHE A 98 2.28 -10.82 5.13
N PRO A 99 3.09 -11.88 5.18
CA PRO A 99 2.67 -13.17 5.72
C PRO A 99 2.19 -13.03 7.17
N GLY A 100 1.10 -13.72 7.50
CA GLY A 100 0.56 -13.75 8.86
C GLY A 100 -0.27 -12.53 9.26
N LYS A 101 -0.50 -11.53 8.39
CA LYS A 101 -1.39 -10.40 8.69
C LYS A 101 -2.86 -10.70 8.37
N VAL A 102 -3.12 -11.02 7.12
CA VAL A 102 -4.43 -11.40 6.58
C VAL A 102 -4.28 -12.57 5.62
N ARG A 103 -5.37 -13.30 5.37
CA ARG A 103 -5.39 -14.43 4.44
C ARG A 103 -6.74 -14.62 3.79
N PHE A 104 -6.76 -15.00 2.51
CA PHE A 104 -7.97 -15.48 1.85
C PHE A 104 -8.53 -16.71 2.57
N ASN A 105 -9.78 -16.64 3.03
CA ASN A 105 -10.41 -17.69 3.83
C ASN A 105 -11.05 -18.81 2.98
N GLN A 106 -10.73 -18.86 1.68
CA GLN A 106 -11.24 -19.84 0.73
C GLN A 106 -12.74 -19.72 0.43
N LYS A 107 -13.38 -18.59 0.79
CA LYS A 107 -14.79 -18.31 0.48
C LYS A 107 -14.90 -17.13 -0.46
N SER A 108 -15.56 -17.35 -1.58
CA SER A 108 -15.91 -16.29 -2.53
C SER A 108 -17.32 -15.77 -2.28
N SER A 109 -17.52 -14.48 -2.52
CA SER A 109 -18.82 -13.82 -2.36
C SER A 109 -19.64 -13.85 -3.66
N ALA A 110 -20.94 -13.59 -3.52
CA ALA A 110 -21.82 -13.30 -4.65
C ALA A 110 -21.93 -11.79 -4.78
N GLU A 111 -22.25 -11.29 -5.97
CA GLU A 111 -22.49 -9.87 -6.16
C GLU A 111 -23.74 -9.45 -5.39
N GLN A 112 -23.56 -8.65 -4.34
CA GLN A 112 -24.65 -8.21 -3.49
C GLN A 112 -24.21 -7.02 -2.62
N ILE A 113 -25.17 -6.16 -2.29
CA ILE A 113 -24.99 -5.04 -1.36
C ILE A 113 -25.45 -5.46 0.03
N PHE A 114 -24.60 -5.21 1.03
CA PHE A 114 -24.89 -5.50 2.43
C PHE A 114 -24.83 -4.24 3.30
N PRO A 115 -25.63 -4.15 4.37
CA PRO A 115 -25.37 -3.22 5.46
C PRO A 115 -24.01 -3.48 6.08
N MET A 116 -23.32 -2.40 6.42
CA MET A 116 -21.98 -2.44 6.99
C MET A 116 -21.96 -1.73 8.35
N GLN A 117 -21.00 -2.11 9.18
CA GLN A 117 -20.65 -1.44 10.42
C GLN A 117 -19.20 -0.98 10.31
N VAL A 118 -18.98 0.32 10.47
CA VAL A 118 -17.63 0.89 10.63
C VAL A 118 -17.20 0.80 12.10
N LYS A 119 -15.91 0.61 12.34
CA LYS A 119 -15.30 0.65 13.66
C LYS A 119 -14.58 1.99 13.84
N GLY A 120 -15.23 2.92 14.51
CA GLY A 120 -14.76 4.29 14.71
C GLY A 120 -15.45 5.31 13.80
N ASP A 121 -15.12 6.58 14.00
CA ASP A 121 -15.73 7.74 13.34
C ASP A 121 -14.69 8.74 12.79
N ARG A 122 -13.41 8.34 12.75
CA ARG A 122 -12.25 9.18 12.36
C ARG A 122 -11.35 8.47 11.36
N GLY A 123 -10.39 9.21 10.79
CA GLY A 123 -9.38 8.68 9.86
C GLY A 123 -10.02 8.01 8.63
N LEU A 124 -9.59 6.78 8.34
CA LEU A 124 -10.05 6.01 7.18
C LEU A 124 -11.57 5.82 7.08
N VAL A 125 -12.29 5.74 8.20
CA VAL A 125 -13.75 5.53 8.21
C VAL A 125 -14.56 6.79 8.51
N ALA A 126 -13.91 7.95 8.60
CA ALA A 126 -14.58 9.22 8.83
C ALA A 126 -15.65 9.47 7.75
N LYS A 127 -16.82 9.96 8.18
CA LYS A 127 -17.94 10.38 7.32
C LYS A 127 -18.61 9.30 6.47
N ILE A 128 -18.19 8.03 6.57
CA ILE A 128 -18.85 6.93 5.85
C ILE A 128 -20.35 6.81 6.21
N ASN A 129 -20.73 7.23 7.43
CA ASN A 129 -22.11 7.16 7.93
C ASN A 129 -22.90 8.48 7.77
N ASP A 130 -22.33 9.54 7.21
CA ASP A 130 -22.97 10.88 7.18
C ASP A 130 -24.28 10.89 6.37
N HIS A 131 -24.51 9.87 5.55
CA HIS A 131 -25.69 9.74 4.70
C HIS A 131 -26.62 8.59 5.13
N GLY A 132 -26.53 8.14 6.39
CA GLY A 132 -27.35 7.09 6.98
C GLY A 132 -26.58 5.78 7.19
N GLU A 133 -27.29 4.66 7.19
CA GLU A 133 -26.66 3.35 7.36
C GLU A 133 -25.74 3.03 6.17
N PRO A 134 -24.42 2.85 6.38
CA PRO A 134 -23.51 2.61 5.29
C PRO A 134 -23.79 1.23 4.66
N ARG A 135 -23.69 1.19 3.35
CA ARG A 135 -23.84 -0.01 2.55
C ARG A 135 -22.49 -0.31 1.90
N TRP A 136 -22.23 -1.58 1.62
CA TRP A 136 -21.01 -2.02 0.96
C TRP A 136 -21.34 -3.10 -0.06
N GLN A 137 -20.78 -2.97 -1.26
CA GLN A 137 -21.01 -3.92 -2.34
C GLN A 137 -19.90 -4.96 -2.37
N LEU A 138 -20.28 -6.22 -2.22
CA LEU A 138 -19.43 -7.35 -2.55
C LEU A 138 -19.56 -7.68 -4.03
N ALA A 139 -18.45 -8.09 -4.63
CA ALA A 139 -18.38 -8.51 -6.01
C ALA A 139 -18.68 -10.01 -6.15
N GLY A 140 -19.23 -10.41 -7.29
CA GLY A 140 -19.32 -11.83 -7.64
C GLY A 140 -17.91 -12.42 -7.76
N GLY A 141 -17.62 -13.48 -6.99
CA GLY A 141 -16.28 -14.06 -6.92
C GLY A 141 -15.30 -13.30 -6.02
N GLY A 142 -15.75 -12.28 -5.27
CA GLY A 142 -14.88 -11.51 -4.39
C GLY A 142 -14.33 -12.34 -3.23
N MET A 143 -13.06 -12.16 -2.90
CA MET A 143 -12.31 -13.01 -1.96
C MET A 143 -12.45 -12.53 -0.51
N LEU A 144 -13.21 -13.27 0.30
CA LEU A 144 -13.36 -12.98 1.74
C LEU A 144 -12.10 -13.40 2.51
N PHE A 145 -11.77 -12.70 3.59
CA PHE A 145 -10.51 -12.92 4.28
C PHE A 145 -10.62 -12.96 5.80
N ASP A 146 -9.64 -13.60 6.42
CA ASP A 146 -9.45 -13.63 7.86
C ASP A 146 -8.29 -12.72 8.28
N VAL A 147 -8.43 -12.17 9.48
CA VAL A 147 -7.37 -11.43 10.17
C VAL A 147 -6.62 -12.39 11.07
N LEU A 148 -5.31 -12.47 10.88
CA LEU A 148 -4.45 -13.45 11.55
C LEU A 148 -3.62 -12.85 12.70
N ASP A 149 -3.37 -11.54 12.65
CA ASP A 149 -2.51 -10.83 13.60
C ASP A 149 -3.31 -9.76 14.37
N PRO A 150 -3.19 -9.69 15.71
CA PRO A 150 -3.95 -8.74 16.53
C PRO A 150 -3.57 -7.26 16.31
N SER A 151 -2.42 -6.98 15.70
CA SER A 151 -2.02 -5.62 15.28
C SER A 151 -2.76 -5.12 14.05
N VAL A 152 -3.50 -6.00 13.35
CA VAL A 152 -4.34 -5.61 12.22
C VAL A 152 -5.65 -5.04 12.76
N GLU A 153 -5.89 -3.78 12.48
CA GLU A 153 -7.10 -3.09 12.86
C GLU A 153 -8.20 -3.36 11.83
N ILE A 154 -9.37 -3.72 12.33
CA ILE A 154 -10.56 -3.92 11.49
C ILE A 154 -11.30 -2.59 11.40
N LEU A 155 -11.43 -2.09 10.19
CA LEU A 155 -12.12 -0.84 9.89
C LEU A 155 -13.61 -1.06 9.69
N MET A 156 -13.98 -2.16 9.02
CA MET A 156 -15.32 -2.39 8.53
C MET A 156 -15.72 -3.86 8.65
N ARG A 157 -16.98 -4.11 9.03
CA ARG A 157 -17.58 -5.45 9.08
C ARG A 157 -19.01 -5.45 8.57
N SER A 158 -19.54 -6.60 8.18
CA SER A 158 -20.97 -6.83 8.01
C SER A 158 -21.41 -8.10 8.73
N ARG A 159 -22.36 -7.96 9.65
CA ARG A 159 -23.01 -9.10 10.34
C ARG A 159 -23.74 -10.02 9.36
N GLU A 160 -24.31 -9.47 8.29
CA GLU A 160 -25.01 -10.27 7.28
C GLU A 160 -24.03 -11.09 6.44
N VAL A 161 -22.88 -10.51 6.07
CA VAL A 161 -21.81 -11.25 5.39
C VAL A 161 -21.26 -12.35 6.31
N ALA A 162 -21.07 -12.06 7.61
CA ALA A 162 -20.65 -13.06 8.59
C ALA A 162 -21.62 -14.24 8.63
N ALA A 163 -22.93 -13.98 8.72
CA ALA A 163 -23.96 -15.01 8.77
C ALA A 163 -24.07 -15.80 7.45
N ARG A 164 -24.14 -15.09 6.31
CA ARG A 164 -24.34 -15.69 4.98
C ARG A 164 -23.18 -16.59 4.57
N TYR A 165 -21.95 -16.16 4.81
CA TYR A 165 -20.76 -16.88 4.37
C TYR A 165 -20.10 -17.70 5.49
N GLN A 166 -20.61 -17.63 6.72
CA GLN A 166 -20.02 -18.26 7.91
C GLN A 166 -18.56 -17.83 8.09
N THR A 167 -18.36 -16.50 8.17
CA THR A 167 -17.04 -15.85 8.30
C THR A 167 -17.04 -14.83 9.44
N SER A 168 -15.90 -14.17 9.67
CA SER A 168 -15.81 -13.03 10.58
C SER A 168 -16.59 -11.78 10.12
N GLY A 169 -17.04 -11.76 8.85
CA GLY A 169 -17.72 -10.62 8.22
C GLY A 169 -16.82 -9.41 8.02
N VAL A 170 -15.50 -9.56 8.11
CA VAL A 170 -14.55 -8.46 7.88
C VAL A 170 -14.62 -8.01 6.42
N LEU A 171 -14.76 -6.69 6.23
CA LEU A 171 -14.85 -6.06 4.92
C LEU A 171 -13.65 -5.15 4.61
N GLY A 172 -13.01 -4.61 5.65
CA GLY A 172 -11.87 -3.73 5.49
C GLY A 172 -10.98 -3.69 6.73
N VAL A 173 -9.68 -3.56 6.50
CA VAL A 173 -8.64 -3.55 7.54
C VAL A 173 -7.57 -2.51 7.25
N ARG A 174 -6.83 -2.14 8.30
CA ARG A 174 -5.53 -1.47 8.17
C ARG A 174 -4.47 -2.14 9.05
N PHE A 175 -3.21 -2.04 8.64
CA PHE A 175 -2.07 -2.36 9.51
C PHE A 175 -0.83 -1.58 9.08
N ARG A 176 0.14 -1.48 9.99
CA ARG A 176 1.46 -0.92 9.70
C ARG A 176 2.44 -2.01 9.27
N HIS A 177 3.33 -1.69 8.34
CA HIS A 177 4.46 -2.54 7.98
C HIS A 177 5.67 -1.65 7.66
N GLY A 178 6.79 -1.91 8.34
CA GLY A 178 7.92 -0.98 8.32
C GLY A 178 7.48 0.42 8.72
N ASP A 179 7.76 1.40 7.87
CA ASP A 179 7.33 2.78 8.08
C ASP A 179 5.99 3.14 7.49
N GLY A 180 5.43 2.27 6.65
CA GLY A 180 4.22 2.52 5.89
C GLY A 180 2.96 1.94 6.51
N GLN A 181 1.91 1.99 5.71
CA GLN A 181 0.58 1.51 6.08
C GLN A 181 -0.02 0.73 4.92
N VAL A 182 -0.80 -0.29 5.26
CA VAL A 182 -1.57 -1.10 4.33
C VAL A 182 -3.04 -0.96 4.69
N VAL A 183 -3.87 -0.66 3.70
CA VAL A 183 -5.33 -0.68 3.76
C VAL A 183 -5.80 -1.72 2.76
N HIS A 184 -6.68 -2.61 3.20
CA HIS A 184 -7.27 -3.61 2.32
C HIS A 184 -8.78 -3.68 2.53
N VAL A 185 -9.52 -3.79 1.44
CA VAL A 185 -10.97 -4.02 1.46
C VAL A 185 -11.37 -5.11 0.49
N THR A 186 -12.42 -5.86 0.79
CA THR A 186 -13.07 -6.74 -0.20
C THR A 186 -14.19 -5.99 -0.91
N GLY A 187 -14.50 -6.33 -2.16
CA GLY A 187 -15.52 -5.65 -2.97
C GLY A 187 -14.96 -4.68 -4.00
N HIS A 188 -15.85 -4.22 -4.90
CA HIS A 188 -15.48 -3.41 -6.05
C HIS A 188 -16.17 -2.06 -6.08
N PHE A 189 -15.54 -1.11 -6.78
CA PHE A 189 -16.17 0.16 -7.09
C PHE A 189 -17.13 0.04 -8.28
N PHE A 190 -18.43 -0.04 -8.00
CA PHE A 190 -19.48 0.02 -9.03
C PHE A 190 -20.44 1.18 -8.75
N THR A 191 -20.13 2.37 -9.28
CA THR A 191 -21.17 3.38 -9.48
C THR A 191 -21.29 3.78 -10.94
N GLN A 192 -22.53 3.82 -11.40
CA GLN A 192 -22.97 4.33 -12.69
C GLN A 192 -24.14 5.30 -12.47
N PRO A 193 -24.31 6.33 -13.31
CA PRO A 193 -25.48 7.20 -13.26
C PRO A 193 -26.80 6.40 -13.35
N GLY A 194 -27.81 6.78 -12.56
CA GLY A 194 -29.17 6.19 -12.62
C GLY A 194 -29.40 4.94 -11.76
N GLN A 195 -28.43 4.53 -10.93
CA GLN A 195 -28.56 3.35 -10.08
C GLN A 195 -29.47 3.55 -8.86
N THR A 196 -29.91 2.43 -8.27
CA THR A 196 -30.78 2.43 -7.07
C THR A 196 -30.11 3.11 -5.87
N ARG A 197 -30.92 3.57 -4.90
CA ARG A 197 -30.41 4.25 -3.69
C ARG A 197 -29.37 3.44 -2.92
N GLU A 198 -29.52 2.11 -2.88
CA GLU A 198 -28.59 1.21 -2.19
C GLU A 198 -27.24 1.13 -2.91
N VAL A 199 -27.24 1.03 -4.25
CA VAL A 199 -26.01 1.03 -5.05
C VAL A 199 -25.30 2.37 -4.91
N ALA A 200 -26.05 3.48 -4.98
CA ALA A 200 -25.49 4.80 -4.75
C ALA A 200 -24.89 4.95 -3.33
N ALA A 201 -25.49 4.31 -2.31
CA ALA A 201 -24.94 4.31 -0.95
C ALA A 201 -23.65 3.51 -0.83
N ALA A 202 -23.58 2.32 -1.45
CA ALA A 202 -22.37 1.51 -1.49
C ALA A 202 -21.22 2.23 -2.20
N GLY A 203 -21.53 2.88 -3.32
CA GLY A 203 -20.61 3.73 -4.05
C GLY A 203 -20.02 4.87 -3.23
N ARG A 204 -20.89 5.63 -2.54
CA ARG A 204 -20.44 6.73 -1.66
C ARG A 204 -19.52 6.25 -0.55
N ALA A 205 -19.80 5.10 0.06
CA ALA A 205 -18.93 4.56 1.11
C ALA A 205 -17.52 4.24 0.59
N PHE A 206 -17.42 3.64 -0.61
CA PHE A 206 -16.14 3.34 -1.24
C PHE A 206 -15.38 4.62 -1.67
N GLU A 207 -16.08 5.57 -2.27
CA GLU A 207 -15.52 6.88 -2.65
C GLU A 207 -14.99 7.63 -1.42
N GLN A 208 -15.81 7.71 -0.37
CA GLN A 208 -15.45 8.33 0.91
C GLN A 208 -14.23 7.67 1.55
N LEU A 209 -14.14 6.34 1.55
CA LEU A 209 -12.97 5.61 2.03
C LEU A 209 -11.72 5.94 1.19
N SER A 210 -11.85 5.94 -0.14
CA SER A 210 -10.73 6.22 -1.06
C SER A 210 -10.18 7.62 -0.86
N GLU A 211 -11.04 8.62 -0.66
CA GLU A 211 -10.59 9.96 -0.27
C GLU A 211 -9.96 10.00 1.12
N ASN A 212 -10.49 9.23 2.08
CA ASN A 212 -9.93 9.17 3.42
C ASN A 212 -8.52 8.56 3.42
N VAL A 213 -8.21 7.62 2.52
CA VAL A 213 -6.84 7.10 2.31
C VAL A 213 -5.89 8.25 1.93
N VAL A 214 -6.33 9.16 1.03
CA VAL A 214 -5.52 10.34 0.64
C VAL A 214 -5.26 11.25 1.84
N ARG A 215 -6.32 11.56 2.61
CA ARG A 215 -6.19 12.39 3.82
C ARG A 215 -5.32 11.73 4.89
N GLU A 216 -5.49 10.44 5.14
CA GLU A 216 -4.71 9.70 6.12
C GLU A 216 -3.22 9.72 5.76
N LYS A 217 -2.89 9.59 4.47
CA LYS A 217 -1.50 9.71 4.01
C LYS A 217 -0.92 11.08 4.34
N GLN A 218 -1.65 12.16 4.05
CA GLN A 218 -1.21 13.53 4.36
C GLN A 218 -0.99 13.74 5.87
N VAL A 219 -1.85 13.15 6.71
CA VAL A 219 -1.70 13.20 8.17
C VAL A 219 -0.49 12.42 8.67
N ASP A 220 -0.15 11.29 8.04
CA ASP A 220 0.99 10.46 8.43
C ASP A 220 2.34 10.98 7.90
N MET A 221 2.34 11.84 6.87
CA MET A 221 3.55 12.39 6.24
C MET A 221 4.58 12.96 7.23
N PRO A 222 4.23 13.88 8.17
CA PRO A 222 5.21 14.46 9.08
C PRO A 222 5.92 13.42 9.95
N ARG A 223 5.26 12.30 10.27
CA ARG A 223 5.88 11.21 11.02
C ARG A 223 6.96 10.53 10.18
N VAL A 224 6.67 10.21 8.92
CA VAL A 224 7.64 9.56 8.03
C VAL A 224 8.81 10.49 7.70
N GLU A 225 8.56 11.79 7.47
CA GLU A 225 9.62 12.77 7.24
C GLU A 225 10.64 12.82 8.38
N ARG A 226 10.17 12.76 9.63
CA ARG A 226 11.06 12.73 10.81
C ARG A 226 11.90 11.47 10.89
N LEU A 227 11.45 10.35 10.32
CA LEU A 227 12.23 9.11 10.30
C LEU A 227 13.36 9.15 9.28
N TYR A 228 13.19 9.91 8.20
CA TYR A 228 14.16 10.09 7.12
C TYR A 228 14.93 11.40 7.30
N SER A 229 15.64 11.54 8.41
CA SER A 229 16.34 12.79 8.78
C SER A 229 17.82 12.82 8.41
N ALA A 230 18.46 11.67 8.18
CA ALA A 230 19.88 11.59 7.83
C ALA A 230 20.07 11.73 6.32
N GLU A 231 21.24 12.22 5.90
CA GLU A 231 21.59 12.39 4.49
C GLU A 231 22.86 11.61 4.15
N ALA A 232 22.89 10.99 2.96
CA ALA A 232 24.10 10.36 2.46
C ALA A 232 25.08 11.43 1.94
N LEU A 233 26.25 11.53 2.56
CA LEU A 233 27.33 12.45 2.18
C LEU A 233 27.94 12.10 0.81
N LYS A 234 28.01 10.81 0.51
CA LYS A 234 28.51 10.27 -0.75
C LYS A 234 27.78 8.96 -1.09
N PRO A 235 27.72 8.58 -2.37
CA PRO A 235 27.23 7.26 -2.73
C PRO A 235 28.06 6.19 -2.03
N ALA A 236 27.40 5.34 -1.25
CA ALA A 236 28.00 4.20 -0.60
C ALA A 236 27.21 2.94 -0.96
N PRO A 237 27.88 1.86 -1.37
CA PRO A 237 27.22 0.58 -1.61
C PRO A 237 26.63 0.08 -0.30
N MET A 238 25.38 -0.35 -0.34
CA MET A 238 24.74 -1.04 0.76
C MET A 238 25.30 -2.46 0.86
N LEU A 239 25.81 -2.80 2.04
CA LEU A 239 26.43 -4.08 2.36
C LEU A 239 25.47 -4.97 3.13
N ALA A 240 25.73 -6.28 3.10
CA ALA A 240 25.12 -7.20 4.04
C ALA A 240 25.58 -6.89 5.48
N GLU A 241 24.85 -7.42 6.46
CA GLU A 241 25.16 -7.22 7.88
C GLU A 241 26.61 -7.61 8.21
N PRO A 242 27.38 -6.71 8.86
CA PRO A 242 28.70 -7.04 9.36
C PRO A 242 28.56 -8.13 10.43
N LYS A 243 28.81 -9.39 10.08
CA LYS A 243 29.01 -10.45 11.09
C LYS A 243 30.38 -10.22 11.73
N ASP A 244 30.42 -10.11 13.06
CA ASP A 244 31.58 -9.88 13.93
C ASP A 244 32.96 -9.77 13.24
N ALA A 245 33.47 -8.53 13.21
CA ALA A 245 34.86 -8.03 13.15
C ALA A 245 35.98 -8.70 12.29
N ALA A 246 35.80 -9.81 11.58
CA ALA A 246 36.96 -10.54 11.02
C ALA A 246 36.91 -10.95 9.54
N ALA A 247 35.88 -10.61 8.77
CA ALA A 247 35.93 -10.90 7.33
C ALA A 247 35.38 -9.72 6.51
N PRO A 248 36.05 -9.34 5.40
CA PRO A 248 35.44 -8.46 4.42
C PRO A 248 34.17 -9.15 3.91
N VAL A 249 33.03 -8.58 4.28
CA VAL A 249 31.72 -9.08 3.87
C VAL A 249 31.62 -8.90 2.36
N THR A 250 31.54 -10.03 1.64
CA THR A 250 31.24 -10.05 0.22
C THR A 250 29.90 -9.36 -0.04
N ALA A 251 29.84 -8.53 -1.08
CA ALA A 251 28.63 -7.87 -1.50
C ALA A 251 27.49 -8.90 -1.63
N PRO A 252 26.27 -8.60 -1.14
CA PRO A 252 25.15 -9.51 -1.31
C PRO A 252 24.99 -9.83 -2.81
N SER A 253 24.63 -11.08 -3.11
CA SER A 253 24.21 -11.50 -4.44
C SER A 253 22.88 -10.82 -4.78
N GLY A 254 22.98 -9.61 -5.29
CA GLY A 254 21.90 -8.71 -5.66
C GLY A 254 22.54 -7.36 -5.92
N GLY A 255 22.34 -6.79 -7.11
CA GLY A 255 23.12 -5.67 -7.64
C GLY A 255 23.42 -4.58 -6.62
N THR A 256 24.60 -3.96 -6.74
CA THR A 256 25.10 -2.92 -5.83
C THR A 256 24.09 -1.78 -5.74
N VAL A 257 23.25 -1.79 -4.71
CA VAL A 257 22.38 -0.66 -4.40
C VAL A 257 23.24 0.35 -3.66
N SER A 258 23.42 1.52 -4.25
CA SER A 258 24.14 2.62 -3.61
C SER A 258 23.13 3.63 -3.07
N THR A 259 23.47 4.28 -1.97
CA THR A 259 22.80 5.54 -1.64
C THR A 259 23.00 6.53 -2.80
N ALA A 260 21.95 7.26 -3.17
CA ALA A 260 22.12 8.44 -4.00
C ALA A 260 22.52 9.62 -3.11
N THR A 261 23.48 10.44 -3.55
CA THR A 261 23.91 11.64 -2.82
C THR A 261 22.73 12.57 -2.54
N ALA A 262 22.72 13.22 -1.37
CA ALA A 262 21.69 14.18 -0.97
C ALA A 262 20.25 13.63 -0.89
N LYS A 263 20.07 12.30 -0.98
CA LYS A 263 18.81 11.68 -0.62
C LYS A 263 18.76 11.41 0.87
N LYS A 264 17.60 11.72 1.46
CA LYS A 264 17.29 11.40 2.84
C LYS A 264 17.20 9.89 3.03
N VAL A 265 17.82 9.41 4.10
CA VAL A 265 17.82 8.01 4.53
C VAL A 265 17.35 7.93 5.97
N ARG A 266 16.79 6.78 6.33
CA ARG A 266 16.48 6.43 7.72
C ARG A 266 17.61 5.59 8.28
N VAL A 267 18.16 5.98 9.43
CA VAL A 267 19.03 5.12 10.22
C VAL A 267 18.15 4.17 11.04
N LEU A 268 18.37 2.86 10.89
CA LEU A 268 17.60 1.82 11.59
C LEU A 268 18.29 1.38 12.87
N ARG A 269 19.61 1.17 12.80
CA ARG A 269 20.48 0.85 13.94
C ARG A 269 21.95 1.14 13.59
N SER A 270 22.79 1.21 14.62
CA SER A 270 24.22 1.43 14.51
C SER A 270 24.97 0.30 15.21
N GLU A 271 26.03 -0.22 14.58
CA GLU A 271 26.85 -1.30 15.12
C GLU A 271 28.31 -1.12 14.68
N GLY A 272 29.20 -0.91 15.64
CA GLY A 272 30.60 -0.60 15.39
C GLY A 272 30.78 0.64 14.50
N GLY A 273 31.57 0.51 13.43
CA GLY A 273 31.80 1.57 12.44
C GLY A 273 30.74 1.65 11.32
N TYR A 274 29.65 0.88 11.42
CA TYR A 274 28.62 0.78 10.39
C TYR A 274 27.24 1.15 10.93
N VAL A 275 26.38 1.57 10.01
CA VAL A 275 24.98 1.91 10.26
C VAL A 275 24.10 1.20 9.26
N GLU A 276 23.04 0.57 9.75
CA GLU A 276 22.00 0.03 8.88
C GLU A 276 21.05 1.15 8.50
N ILE A 277 20.85 1.33 7.20
CA ILE A 277 20.00 2.39 6.64
C ILE A 277 18.90 1.83 5.77
N ARG A 278 17.86 2.66 5.57
CA ARG A 278 16.86 2.49 4.53
C ARG A 278 16.76 3.76 3.68
N ASP A 279 16.72 3.61 2.35
CA ASP A 279 16.52 4.73 1.43
C ASP A 279 15.04 5.01 1.13
N ASP A 280 14.79 6.04 0.32
CA ASP A 280 13.46 6.49 -0.09
C ASP A 280 12.75 5.54 -1.08
N GLN A 281 13.47 4.53 -1.59
CA GLN A 281 12.94 3.44 -2.44
C GLN A 281 12.68 2.16 -1.64
N GLY A 282 13.03 2.13 -0.36
CA GLY A 282 12.87 0.99 0.54
C GLY A 282 13.97 -0.05 0.45
N ASN A 283 15.10 0.28 -0.20
CA ASN A 283 16.31 -0.53 -0.10
C ASN A 283 16.89 -0.39 1.29
N GLN A 284 17.44 -1.48 1.81
CA GLN A 284 18.00 -1.53 3.15
C GLN A 284 19.33 -2.26 3.12
N GLY A 285 20.29 -1.77 3.91
CA GLY A 285 21.58 -2.41 4.09
C GLY A 285 22.52 -1.55 4.91
N TRP A 286 23.76 -2.00 5.05
CA TRP A 286 24.75 -1.38 5.92
C TRP A 286 25.69 -0.47 5.14
N VAL A 287 26.00 0.69 5.70
CA VAL A 287 27.01 1.63 5.18
C VAL A 287 27.96 2.05 6.29
N PRO A 288 29.20 2.47 5.97
CA PRO A 288 30.10 3.04 6.98
C PRO A 288 29.47 4.30 7.59
N ALA A 289 29.51 4.45 8.92
CA ALA A 289 28.88 5.56 9.63
C ALA A 289 29.33 6.94 9.13
N GLN A 290 30.61 7.07 8.78
CA GLN A 290 31.20 8.29 8.19
C GLN A 290 30.66 8.67 6.80
N SER A 291 29.80 7.83 6.20
CA SER A 291 29.15 8.11 4.91
C SER A 291 27.83 8.87 5.07
N LEU A 292 27.37 9.12 6.30
CA LEU A 292 26.15 9.84 6.60
C LEU A 292 26.41 11.16 7.32
N GLN A 293 25.54 12.13 7.06
CA GLN A 293 25.35 13.33 7.86
C GLN A 293 24.06 13.14 8.67
N GLN A 294 24.15 13.25 9.98
CA GLN A 294 23.01 13.17 10.90
C GLN A 294 22.58 14.56 11.36
#